data_AF-A0A5K1DVM6-F1
#
_entry.id   AF-A0A5K1DVM6-F1
#
_cell.length_a   1.000
_cell.length_b   1.000
_cell.length_c   1.000
_cell.angle_alpha   90.00
_cell.angle_beta   90.00
_cell.angle_gamma   90.00
#
_symmetry.space_group_name_H-M   'P 1'
#
loop_
_entity.id
_entity.type
_entity.pdbx_description
1 polymer ?
#
loop_
_entity_poly.entity_id
_entity_poly.type
_entity_poly.pdbx_seq_one_letter_code
_entity_poly.pdbx_strand_id
1 'polypeptide(L)'
;AQRLSVECAEEAKKVKDAQEREEMARKAAEEEKAKHMSALKEVEAAKQLLAKEAYARQKAEVAALKESSERRKLADALFSCDQRYRRYSREELEKATESFSVTKKIGEGGYGSVYKCSLDLTPVAVKLLHQDASNKKDEFLRE
;
A
#
# COMPACT_ATOMS: atom_id res chain seq x y z
N ALA A 1 -68.61 -49.69 21.38
CA ALA A 1 -68.61 -48.23 21.56
C ALA A 1 -67.46 -47.75 22.47
N GLN A 2 -67.28 -48.28 23.69
CA GLN A 2 -66.27 -47.78 24.64
C GLN A 2 -64.79 -47.92 24.22
N ARG A 3 -64.37 -49.03 23.59
CA ARG A 3 -62.96 -49.20 23.16
C ARG A 3 -62.53 -48.23 22.06
N LEU A 4 -63.39 -48.01 21.07
CA LEU A 4 -63.18 -47.07 19.97
C LEU A 4 -63.02 -45.61 20.45
N SER A 5 -63.71 -45.26 21.54
CA SER A 5 -63.64 -43.91 22.13
C SER A 5 -62.30 -43.63 22.82
N VAL A 6 -61.64 -44.65 23.38
CA VAL A 6 -60.33 -44.49 24.04
C VAL A 6 -59.21 -44.42 23.00
N GLU A 7 -59.27 -45.25 21.96
CA GLU A 7 -58.35 -45.19 20.82
C GLU A 7 -58.37 -43.83 20.11
N CYS A 8 -59.55 -43.28 19.83
CA CYS A 8 -59.67 -41.93 19.24
C CYS A 8 -59.04 -40.84 20.11
N ALA A 9 -59.11 -40.96 21.44
CA ALA A 9 -58.54 -39.98 22.36
C ALA A 9 -57.00 -40.06 22.40
N GLU A 10 -56.43 -41.27 22.36
CA GLU A 10 -54.98 -41.45 22.29
C GLU A 10 -54.40 -41.00 20.96
N GLU A 11 -55.06 -41.28 19.84
CA GLU A 11 -54.64 -40.79 18.52
C GLU A 11 -54.68 -39.26 18.44
N ALA A 12 -55.74 -38.63 18.96
CA ALA A 12 -55.82 -37.17 19.00
C ALA A 12 -54.67 -36.53 19.80
N LYS A 13 -54.25 -37.17 20.90
CA LYS A 13 -53.12 -36.70 21.70
C LYS A 13 -51.80 -36.84 20.94
N LYS A 14 -51.58 -37.95 20.24
CA LYS A 14 -50.39 -38.17 19.40
C LYS A 14 -50.30 -37.17 18.25
N VAL A 15 -51.42 -36.87 17.59
CA VAL A 15 -51.47 -35.86 16.52
C VAL A 15 -51.13 -34.47 17.07
N LYS A 16 -51.64 -34.12 18.25
CA LYS A 16 -51.35 -32.83 18.89
C LYS A 16 -49.87 -32.69 19.25
N ASP A 17 -49.30 -33.73 19.88
CA ASP A 17 -47.87 -33.77 20.21
C ASP A 17 -46.98 -33.69 18.95
N ALA A 18 -47.42 -34.28 17.84
CA ALA A 18 -46.71 -34.20 16.56
C ALA A 18 -46.76 -32.79 15.96
N GLN A 19 -47.92 -32.12 16.00
CA GLN A 19 -48.08 -30.75 15.54
C GLN A 19 -47.23 -29.77 16.35
N GLU A 20 -47.20 -29.92 17.69
CA GLU A 20 -46.37 -29.07 18.56
C GLU A 20 -44.87 -29.25 18.27
N ARG A 21 -44.41 -30.48 18.01
CA ARG A 21 -43.01 -30.74 17.62
C ARG A 21 -42.69 -30.17 16.24
N GLU A 22 -43.60 -30.26 15.28
CA GLU A 22 -43.44 -29.69 13.94
C GLU A 22 -43.33 -28.15 14.01
N GLU A 23 -44.19 -27.50 14.78
CA GLU A 23 -44.16 -26.06 14.98
C GLU A 23 -42.85 -25.59 15.64
N MET A 24 -42.39 -26.31 16.67
CA MET A 24 -41.11 -26.03 17.32
C MET A 24 -39.92 -26.19 16.37
N ALA A 25 -39.90 -27.25 15.56
CA ALA A 25 -38.86 -27.48 14.56
C ALA A 25 -38.86 -26.38 13.48
N ARG A 26 -40.05 -25.94 13.03
CA ARG A 26 -40.19 -24.86 12.06
C ARG A 26 -39.67 -23.53 12.61
N LYS A 27 -40.01 -23.20 13.86
CA LYS A 27 -39.54 -21.97 14.53
C LYS A 27 -38.03 -21.97 14.69
N ALA A 28 -37.42 -23.10 15.09
CA ALA A 28 -35.97 -23.23 15.16
C ALA A 28 -35.29 -23.10 13.78
N ALA A 29 -35.89 -23.67 12.73
CA ALA A 29 -35.36 -23.54 11.37
C ALA A 29 -35.44 -22.10 10.83
N GLU A 30 -36.51 -21.36 11.15
CA GLU A 30 -36.64 -19.94 10.80
C GLU A 30 -35.63 -19.07 11.57
N GLU A 31 -35.41 -19.33 12.85
CA GLU A 31 -34.40 -18.62 13.64
C GLU A 31 -32.97 -18.87 13.11
N GLU A 32 -32.64 -20.12 12.76
CA GLU A 32 -31.34 -20.46 12.20
C GLU A 32 -31.13 -19.84 10.81
N LYS A 33 -32.17 -19.82 9.96
CA LYS A 33 -32.15 -19.09 8.68
C LYS A 33 -31.93 -17.60 8.88
N ALA A 34 -32.57 -17.00 9.89
CA ALA A 34 -32.39 -15.58 10.20
C ALA A 34 -30.93 -15.27 10.61
N LYS A 35 -30.34 -16.10 11.48
CA LYS A 35 -28.94 -15.99 11.87
C LYS A 35 -28.00 -16.10 10.67
N HIS A 36 -28.23 -17.08 9.80
CA HIS A 36 -27.44 -17.27 8.59
C HIS A 36 -27.51 -16.08 7.63
N MET A 37 -28.73 -15.57 7.39
CA MET A 37 -28.93 -14.40 6.53
C MET A 37 -28.27 -13.13 7.08
N SER A 38 -28.21 -12.96 8.41
CA SER A 38 -27.47 -11.87 9.03
C SER A 38 -25.97 -12.00 8.78
N ALA A 39 -25.40 -13.18 9.03
CA ALA A 39 -23.99 -13.44 8.82
C ALA A 39 -23.57 -13.22 7.36
N LEU A 40 -24.40 -13.62 6.39
CA LEU A 40 -24.13 -13.38 4.97
C LEU A 40 -24.09 -11.89 4.62
N LYS A 41 -25.03 -11.10 5.16
CA LYS A 41 -25.05 -9.64 4.96
C LYS A 41 -23.80 -8.97 5.54
N GLU A 42 -23.36 -9.40 6.71
CA GLU A 42 -22.14 -8.90 7.35
C GLU A 42 -20.90 -9.23 6.52
N VAL A 43 -20.79 -10.46 6.02
CA VAL A 43 -19.69 -10.87 5.13
C VAL A 43 -19.69 -10.06 3.84
N GLU A 44 -20.86 -9.80 3.26
CA GLU A 44 -20.99 -9.00 2.04
C GLU A 44 -20.62 -7.53 2.27
N ALA A 45 -21.07 -6.93 3.38
CA ALA A 45 -20.67 -5.59 3.78
C ALA A 45 -19.15 -5.48 4.00
N ALA A 46 -18.55 -6.48 4.66
CA ALA A 46 -17.10 -6.54 4.85
C ALA A 46 -16.34 -6.62 3.52
N LYS A 47 -16.81 -7.44 2.57
CA LYS A 47 -16.24 -7.53 1.21
C LYS A 47 -16.30 -6.18 0.48
N GLN A 48 -17.43 -5.47 0.57
CA GLN A 48 -17.58 -4.15 -0.06
C GLN A 48 -16.65 -3.10 0.56
N LEU A 49 -16.48 -3.12 1.88
CA LEU A 49 -15.55 -2.24 2.59
C LEU A 49 -14.11 -2.50 2.15
N LEU A 50 -13.68 -3.77 2.14
CA LEU A 50 -12.34 -4.17 1.69
C LEU A 50 -12.07 -3.73 0.24
N ALA A 51 -13.04 -3.89 -0.66
CA ALA A 51 -12.89 -3.45 -2.04
C ALA A 51 -12.70 -1.93 -2.18
N LYS A 52 -13.47 -1.13 -1.42
CA LYS A 52 -13.33 0.34 -1.39
C LYS A 52 -11.98 0.77 -0.84
N GLU A 53 -11.52 0.14 0.24
CA GLU A 53 -10.22 0.42 0.84
C GLU A 53 -9.07 0.06 -0.10
N ALA A 54 -9.14 -1.10 -0.76
CA ALA A 54 -8.15 -1.52 -1.75
C ALA A 54 -8.05 -0.54 -2.93
N TYR A 55 -9.19 -0.08 -3.46
CA TYR A 55 -9.22 0.93 -4.51
C TYR A 55 -8.61 2.27 -4.05
N ALA A 56 -8.94 2.70 -2.83
CA ALA A 56 -8.36 3.93 -2.27
C ALA A 56 -6.84 3.83 -2.13
N ARG A 57 -6.33 2.69 -1.65
CA ARG A 57 -4.88 2.41 -1.55
C ARG A 57 -4.20 2.47 -2.91
N GLN A 58 -4.75 1.78 -3.91
CA GLN A 58 -4.18 1.76 -5.27
C GLN A 58 -4.17 3.17 -5.89
N LYS A 59 -5.26 3.93 -5.71
CA LYS A 59 -5.35 5.31 -6.18
C LYS A 59 -4.29 6.20 -5.53
N ALA A 60 -4.09 6.08 -4.22
CA ALA A 60 -3.08 6.83 -3.48
C ALA A 60 -1.66 6.49 -3.94
N GLU A 61 -1.36 5.21 -4.15
CA GLU A 61 -0.07 4.74 -4.65
C GLU A 61 0.24 5.29 -6.05
N VAL A 62 -0.72 5.19 -6.97
CA VAL A 62 -0.57 5.72 -8.34
C VAL A 62 -0.40 7.24 -8.31
N ALA A 63 -1.16 7.95 -7.48
CA ALA A 63 -1.02 9.39 -7.33
C ALA A 63 0.38 9.78 -6.80
N ALA A 64 0.89 9.08 -5.78
CA ALA A 64 2.22 9.32 -5.23
C ALA A 64 3.34 9.03 -6.24
N LEU A 65 3.24 7.94 -7.00
CA LEU A 65 4.19 7.62 -8.07
C LEU A 65 4.16 8.65 -9.20
N LYS A 66 2.97 9.08 -9.61
CA LYS A 66 2.81 10.11 -10.63
C LYS A 66 3.40 11.43 -10.18
N GLU A 67 3.11 11.87 -8.96
CA GLU A 67 3.66 13.08 -8.38
C GLU A 67 5.20 13.03 -8.33
N SER A 68 5.78 11.91 -7.86
CA SER A 68 7.24 11.73 -7.83
C SER A 68 7.86 11.81 -9.23
N SER A 69 7.23 11.17 -10.22
CA SER A 69 7.64 11.24 -11.63
C SER A 69 7.56 12.68 -12.17
N GLU A 70 6.47 13.39 -11.90
CA GLU A 70 6.29 14.77 -12.36
C GLU A 70 7.27 15.74 -11.70
N ARG A 71 7.52 15.61 -10.39
CA ARG A 71 8.58 16.37 -9.71
C ARG A 71 9.95 16.11 -10.34
N ARG A 72 10.25 14.85 -10.68
CA ARG A 72 11.51 14.49 -11.37
C ARG A 72 11.60 15.11 -12.76
N LYS A 73 10.52 15.03 -13.56
CA LYS A 73 10.47 15.65 -14.90
C LYS A 73 10.61 17.16 -14.85
N LEU A 74 9.97 17.82 -13.89
CA LEU A 74 10.10 19.27 -13.67
C LEU A 74 11.54 19.64 -13.29
N ALA A 75 12.15 18.91 -12.35
CA ALA A 75 13.55 19.11 -12.00
C ALA A 75 14.45 18.91 -13.24
N ASP A 76 14.26 17.81 -13.98
CA ASP A 76 15.01 17.54 -15.21
C ASP A 76 14.85 18.64 -16.26
N ALA A 77 13.64 19.18 -16.44
CA ALA A 77 13.36 20.28 -17.37
C ALA A 77 14.04 21.59 -16.94
N LEU A 78 14.01 21.92 -15.64
CA LEU A 78 14.73 23.08 -15.09
C LEU A 78 16.24 22.97 -15.34
N PHE A 79 16.83 21.79 -15.10
CA PHE A 79 18.27 21.55 -15.33
C PHE A 79 18.65 21.41 -16.82
N SER A 80 17.70 21.15 -17.72
CA SER A 80 17.97 21.00 -19.15
C SER A 80 17.90 22.31 -19.93
N CYS A 81 17.18 23.32 -19.43
CA CYS A 81 17.06 24.64 -20.08
C CYS A 81 17.99 25.70 -19.49
N ASP A 82 18.49 25.54 -18.26
CA ASP A 82 19.43 26.49 -17.67
C ASP A 82 20.86 26.19 -18.14
N GLN A 83 21.34 26.95 -19.15
CA GLN A 83 22.70 26.83 -19.69
C GLN A 83 23.80 27.05 -18.63
N ARG A 84 23.47 27.52 -17.42
CA ARG A 84 24.41 27.71 -16.31
C ARG A 84 24.83 26.41 -15.63
N TYR A 85 24.06 25.32 -15.78
CA TYR A 85 24.36 24.04 -15.15
C TYR A 85 24.55 22.93 -16.18
N ARG A 86 25.66 22.20 -16.08
CA ARG A 86 25.95 21.05 -16.95
C ARG A 86 25.62 19.75 -16.22
N ARG A 87 24.88 18.86 -16.88
CA ARG A 87 24.59 17.52 -16.36
C ARG A 87 25.69 16.55 -16.78
N TYR A 88 26.26 15.87 -15.80
CA TYR A 88 27.18 14.75 -16.02
C TYR A 88 26.50 13.46 -15.56
N SER A 89 26.67 12.41 -16.35
CA SER A 89 26.26 11.05 -16.05
C SER A 89 27.09 10.47 -14.91
N ARG A 90 26.57 9.40 -14.26
CA ARG A 90 27.32 8.71 -13.21
C ARG A 90 28.64 8.17 -13.76
N GLU A 91 28.60 7.62 -14.97
CA GLU A 91 29.73 7.01 -15.67
C GLU A 91 30.85 8.04 -15.92
N GLU A 92 30.50 9.27 -16.29
CA GLU A 92 31.46 10.37 -16.45
C GLU A 92 32.11 10.73 -15.11
N LEU A 93 31.31 10.86 -14.05
CA LEU A 93 31.81 11.16 -12.70
C LEU A 93 32.71 10.04 -12.17
N GLU A 94 32.32 8.78 -12.35
CA GLU A 94 33.13 7.61 -11.97
C GLU A 94 34.45 7.60 -12.73
N LYS A 95 34.45 7.81 -14.04
CA LYS A 95 35.68 7.89 -14.83
C LYS A 95 36.58 9.04 -14.36
N ALA A 96 36.02 10.21 -14.15
CA ALA A 96 36.77 11.39 -13.72
C ALA A 96 37.37 11.23 -12.31
N THR A 97 36.65 10.54 -11.41
CA THR A 97 37.05 10.31 -10.02
C THR A 97 37.78 8.98 -9.78
N GLU A 98 38.08 8.20 -10.83
CA GLU A 98 38.64 6.85 -10.71
C GLU A 98 37.79 5.96 -9.77
N SER A 99 36.50 5.88 -10.08
CA SER A 99 35.48 5.17 -9.29
C SER A 99 35.46 5.65 -7.83
N PHE A 100 35.50 6.97 -7.63
CA PHE A 100 35.55 7.61 -6.30
C PHE A 100 36.74 7.13 -5.45
N SER A 101 37.91 6.97 -6.07
CA SER A 101 39.13 6.53 -5.40
C SER A 101 39.51 7.44 -4.23
N VAL A 102 39.95 6.83 -3.12
CA VAL A 102 40.45 7.54 -1.94
C VAL A 102 41.63 8.46 -2.30
N THR A 103 42.44 8.11 -3.31
CA THR A 103 43.57 8.94 -3.77
C THR A 103 43.14 10.30 -4.34
N LYS A 104 41.88 10.40 -4.79
CA LYS A 104 41.27 11.64 -5.30
C LYS A 104 40.41 12.34 -4.26
N LYS A 105 40.22 11.78 -3.06
CA LYS A 105 39.46 12.41 -1.99
C LYS A 105 40.24 13.58 -1.42
N ILE A 106 39.58 14.74 -1.34
CA ILE A 106 40.16 15.99 -0.81
C ILE A 106 39.44 16.48 0.45
N GLY A 107 38.29 15.88 0.81
CA GLY A 107 37.58 16.23 2.03
C GLY A 107 36.47 15.26 2.37
N GLU A 108 36.06 15.28 3.63
CA GLU A 108 34.92 14.53 4.17
C GLU A 108 34.27 15.34 5.29
N GLY A 109 32.94 15.25 5.40
CA GLY A 109 32.21 15.85 6.49
C GLY A 109 30.79 15.29 6.59
N GLY A 110 29.96 15.88 7.45
CA GLY A 110 28.60 15.40 7.73
C GLY A 110 27.59 15.48 6.58
N TYR A 111 28.00 15.95 5.39
CA TYR A 111 27.20 15.95 4.17
C TYR A 111 27.67 14.87 3.18
N GLY A 112 28.95 14.50 3.22
CA GLY A 112 29.53 13.61 2.22
C GLY A 112 31.03 13.76 2.04
N SER A 113 31.54 13.10 0.99
CA SER A 113 32.93 13.10 0.58
C SER A 113 33.14 13.99 -0.65
N VAL A 114 34.26 14.72 -0.70
CA VAL A 114 34.62 15.61 -1.83
C VAL A 114 35.84 15.06 -2.54
N TYR A 115 35.78 14.97 -3.87
CA TYR A 115 36.84 14.41 -4.72
C TYR A 115 37.33 15.44 -5.75
N LYS A 116 38.63 15.52 -5.97
CA LYS A 116 39.21 16.28 -7.08
C LYS A 116 39.13 15.48 -8.38
N CYS A 117 38.70 16.11 -9.47
CA CYS A 117 38.76 15.51 -10.80
C CYS A 117 38.80 16.58 -11.90
N SER A 118 38.81 16.15 -13.16
CA SER A 118 38.65 17.04 -14.30
C SER A 118 37.48 16.58 -15.15
N LEU A 119 36.56 17.50 -15.42
CA LEU A 119 35.40 17.32 -16.31
C LEU A 119 35.54 18.35 -17.44
N ASP A 120 35.44 17.92 -18.69
CA ASP A 120 35.63 18.79 -19.87
C ASP A 120 36.91 19.64 -19.80
N LEU A 121 38.03 19.01 -19.40
CA LEU A 121 39.34 19.66 -19.20
C LEU A 121 39.36 20.75 -18.12
N THR A 122 38.27 20.90 -17.36
CA THR A 122 38.15 21.86 -16.26
C THR A 122 38.40 21.15 -14.94
N PRO A 123 39.33 21.61 -14.10
CA PRO A 123 39.54 21.04 -12.76
C PRO A 123 38.36 21.42 -11.84
N VAL A 124 37.75 20.41 -11.22
CA VAL A 124 36.56 20.57 -10.38
C VAL A 124 36.61 19.70 -9.14
N ALA A 125 35.77 20.03 -8.16
CA ALA A 125 35.51 19.21 -6.99
C ALA A 125 34.11 18.58 -7.11
N VAL A 126 34.02 17.26 -6.98
CA VAL A 126 32.76 16.50 -6.98
C VAL A 126 32.42 16.11 -5.55
N LYS A 127 31.26 16.58 -5.05
CA LYS A 127 30.74 16.26 -3.71
C LYS A 127 29.74 15.10 -3.82
N LEU A 128 30.09 13.97 -3.22
CA LEU A 128 29.25 12.77 -3.12
C LEU A 128 28.52 12.76 -1.77
N LEU A 129 27.19 12.90 -1.80
CA LEU A 129 26.37 12.95 -0.58
C LEU A 129 26.16 11.56 0.04
N HIS A 130 26.20 11.46 1.36
CA HIS A 130 25.85 10.22 2.09
C HIS A 130 24.34 9.94 2.01
N GLN A 131 23.94 8.67 2.07
CA GLN A 131 22.50 8.29 1.98
C GLN A 131 21.66 8.95 3.08
N ASP A 132 22.22 9.11 4.30
CA ASP A 132 21.57 9.77 5.43
C ASP A 132 21.43 11.30 5.27
N ALA A 133 22.14 11.88 4.30
CA ALA A 133 22.03 13.30 3.95
C ALA A 133 20.83 13.57 3.03
N SER A 134 19.93 12.61 2.80
CA SER A 134 18.70 12.81 2.01
C SER A 134 17.85 13.98 2.52
N ASN A 135 17.83 14.19 3.84
CA ASN A 135 17.13 15.31 4.49
C ASN A 135 17.88 16.65 4.36
N LYS A 136 19.11 16.63 3.83
CA LYS A 136 19.96 17.80 3.58
C LYS A 136 20.10 18.12 2.08
N LYS A 137 19.35 17.42 1.20
CA LYS A 137 19.33 17.68 -0.25
C LYS A 137 18.91 19.11 -0.58
N ASP A 138 17.96 19.65 0.18
CA ASP A 138 17.48 21.02 -0.03
C ASP A 138 18.50 22.08 0.40
N GLU A 139 19.46 21.72 1.27
CA GLU A 139 20.57 22.59 1.66
C GLU A 139 21.67 22.57 0.58
N PHE A 140 21.93 21.39 0.01
CA PHE A 140 22.85 21.25 -1.14
C PHE A 140 22.40 22.03 -2.37
N LEU A 141 21.09 22.18 -2.60
CA LEU A 141 20.55 22.94 -3.73
C LEU A 141 20.51 24.46 -3.50
N ARG A 142 20.85 24.95 -2.31
CA ARG A 142 20.82 26.37 -1.94
C ARG A 142 22.19 27.06 -1.95
N GLU A 143 23.27 26.31 -1.79
CA GLU A 143 24.66 26.78 -1.97
C GLU A 143 25.10 26.68 -3.43
#